data_AF-A0A7S4DI38-F1
#
_entry.id   AF-A0A7S4DI38-F1
#
_cell.length_a   1.000
_cell.length_b   1.000
_cell.length_c   1.000
_cell.angle_alpha   90.00
_cell.angle_beta   90.00
_cell.angle_gamma   90.00
#
_symmetry.space_group_name_H-M   'P 1'
#
loop_
_entity.id
_entity.type
_entity.pdbx_description
1 polymer ?
#
loop_
_entity_poly.entity_id
_entity_poly.type
_entity_poly.pdbx_seq_one_letter_code
_entity_poly.pdbx_strand_id
1 'polypeptide(L)'
;MLRLSCGGVLLGFGCGTFRAIFNAPAAETAITLAMAYITFWIAESNDLAIHVSGVLATVVLGLFLSRFRAYVSVKAEEPLHAFWETVSYLINTLIFFISGILVAEKLFSGSEHIHLADAGWLILLYVLLHIVRTLTLLILSPLLYYMGYGFDWKSGCVVVYGGIEESIR
;
A
#
# COMPACT_ATOMS: atom_id res chain seq x y z
N MET A 1 -21.94 -16.61 12.73
CA MET A 1 -20.59 -16.93 12.21
C MET A 1 -20.59 -17.78 10.93
N LEU A 2 -21.59 -18.65 10.66
CA LEU A 2 -21.68 -19.42 9.39
C LEU A 2 -22.08 -18.61 8.13
N ARG A 3 -22.70 -17.42 8.28
CA ARG A 3 -23.21 -16.63 7.13
C ARG A 3 -22.11 -15.87 6.35
N LEU A 4 -21.00 -15.49 6.99
CA LEU A 4 -19.88 -14.81 6.31
C LEU A 4 -18.98 -15.79 5.53
N SER A 5 -18.82 -17.02 6.03
CA SER A 5 -18.07 -18.06 5.33
C SER A 5 -18.80 -18.54 4.06
N CYS A 6 -20.14 -18.64 4.09
CA CYS A 6 -20.90 -18.97 2.88
C CYS A 6 -20.94 -17.83 1.85
N GLY A 7 -20.89 -16.56 2.27
CA GLY A 7 -20.92 -15.41 1.34
C GLY A 7 -19.68 -15.31 0.45
N GLY A 8 -18.49 -15.51 1.04
CA GLY A 8 -17.23 -15.54 0.30
C GLY A 8 -17.08 -16.78 -0.60
N VAL A 9 -17.54 -17.94 -0.13
CA VAL A 9 -17.52 -19.19 -0.92
C VAL A 9 -18.54 -19.15 -2.06
N LEU A 10 -19.73 -18.56 -1.89
CA LEU A 10 -20.72 -18.40 -2.97
C LEU A 10 -20.32 -17.36 -4.01
N LEU A 11 -19.70 -16.24 -3.60
CA LEU A 11 -19.13 -15.27 -4.55
C LEU A 11 -17.92 -15.86 -5.29
N GLY A 12 -17.09 -16.68 -4.61
CA GLY A 12 -16.00 -17.43 -5.23
C GLY A 12 -16.48 -18.50 -6.22
N PHE A 13 -17.54 -19.24 -5.89
CA PHE A 13 -18.10 -20.28 -6.78
C PHE A 13 -18.86 -19.68 -7.97
N GLY A 14 -19.52 -18.53 -7.78
CA GLY A 14 -20.15 -17.77 -8.85
C GLY A 14 -19.16 -17.14 -9.85
N CYS A 15 -17.99 -16.69 -9.37
CA CYS A 15 -16.89 -16.28 -10.25
C CYS A 15 -16.21 -17.49 -10.93
N GLY A 16 -16.21 -18.66 -10.29
CA GLY A 16 -15.62 -19.89 -10.83
C GLY A 16 -16.38 -20.51 -12.01
N THR A 17 -17.69 -20.27 -12.14
CA THR A 17 -18.47 -20.77 -13.29
C THR A 17 -18.34 -19.90 -14.54
N PHE A 18 -17.76 -18.70 -14.44
CA PHE A 18 -17.44 -17.86 -15.59
C PHE A 18 -16.01 -18.05 -16.09
N ARG A 19 -15.65 -19.30 -16.43
CA ARG A 19 -14.46 -19.60 -17.23
C ARG A 19 -14.47 -18.91 -18.61
N ALA A 20 -15.62 -18.34 -19.01
CA ALA A 20 -15.81 -17.50 -20.19
C ALA A 20 -15.45 -16.01 -19.98
N ILE A 21 -15.44 -15.49 -18.74
CA ILE A 21 -15.06 -14.09 -18.42
C ILE A 21 -13.56 -13.93 -18.21
N PHE A 22 -12.85 -14.99 -17.82
CA PHE A 22 -11.38 -15.06 -17.80
C PHE A 22 -10.72 -14.95 -19.20
N ASN A 23 -11.53 -14.75 -20.25
CA ASN A 23 -11.04 -14.45 -21.58
C ASN A 23 -10.96 -12.92 -21.85
N ALA A 24 -11.48 -12.09 -20.94
CA ALA A 24 -11.50 -10.63 -21.04
C ALA A 24 -10.61 -9.99 -19.95
N PRO A 25 -9.43 -9.46 -20.30
CA PRO A 25 -8.50 -8.86 -19.34
C PRO A 25 -9.09 -7.75 -18.47
N ALA A 26 -10.08 -7.01 -19.00
CA ALA A 26 -10.75 -5.93 -18.30
C ALA A 26 -11.67 -6.39 -17.15
N ALA A 27 -12.17 -7.62 -17.17
CA ALA A 27 -12.99 -8.13 -16.08
C ALA A 27 -12.10 -8.59 -14.90
N GLU A 28 -10.93 -9.14 -15.21
CA GLU A 28 -9.95 -9.59 -14.21
C GLU A 28 -9.40 -8.40 -13.41
N THR A 29 -9.08 -7.28 -14.07
CA THR A 29 -8.68 -6.02 -13.40
C THR A 29 -9.78 -5.50 -12.47
N ALA A 30 -11.03 -5.43 -12.93
CA ALA A 30 -12.16 -4.96 -12.13
C ALA A 30 -12.39 -5.84 -10.88
N ILE A 31 -12.21 -7.16 -10.98
CA ILE A 31 -12.32 -8.08 -9.84
C ILE A 31 -11.21 -7.82 -8.82
N THR A 32 -9.97 -7.60 -9.25
CA THR A 32 -8.88 -7.27 -8.30
C THR A 32 -9.15 -5.98 -7.53
N LEU A 33 -9.69 -4.96 -8.20
CA LEU A 33 -10.10 -3.71 -7.57
C LEU A 33 -11.25 -3.91 -6.58
N ALA A 34 -12.28 -4.67 -6.98
CA ALA A 34 -13.41 -4.99 -6.12
C ALA A 34 -12.97 -5.78 -4.87
N MET A 35 -12.06 -6.75 -5.01
CA MET A 35 -11.52 -7.50 -3.88
C MET A 35 -10.72 -6.62 -2.92
N ALA A 36 -9.90 -5.70 -3.44
CA ALA A 36 -9.17 -4.74 -2.61
C ALA A 36 -10.14 -3.86 -1.80
N TYR A 37 -11.18 -3.32 -2.45
CA TYR A 37 -12.17 -2.49 -1.78
C TYR A 37 -12.99 -3.26 -0.73
N ILE A 38 -13.47 -4.46 -1.06
CA ILE A 38 -14.24 -5.29 -0.12
C ILE A 38 -13.37 -5.68 1.08
N THR A 39 -12.10 -6.03 0.85
CA THR A 39 -11.17 -6.38 1.93
C THR A 39 -10.92 -5.21 2.86
N PHE A 40 -10.69 -4.01 2.30
CA PHE A 40 -10.58 -2.78 3.09
C PHE A 40 -11.84 -2.54 3.91
N TRP A 41 -13.01 -2.61 3.26
CA TRP A 41 -14.29 -2.30 3.89
C TRP A 41 -14.61 -3.28 5.03
N ILE A 42 -14.38 -4.59 4.82
CA ILE A 42 -14.60 -5.60 5.87
C ILE A 42 -13.65 -5.37 7.05
N ALA A 43 -12.38 -5.09 6.80
CA ALA A 43 -11.37 -4.90 7.84
C ALA A 43 -11.61 -3.62 8.66
N GLU A 44 -12.06 -2.54 8.02
CA GLU A 44 -12.35 -1.27 8.68
C GLU A 44 -13.77 -1.23 9.29
N SER A 45 -14.67 -2.12 8.87
CA SER A 45 -16.05 -2.12 9.36
C SER A 45 -16.13 -2.48 10.85
N ASN A 46 -16.60 -1.52 11.64
CA ASN A 46 -16.78 -1.65 13.10
C ASN A 46 -17.79 -2.75 13.51
N ASP A 47 -18.58 -3.26 12.58
CA ASP A 47 -19.64 -4.25 12.84
C ASP A 47 -19.11 -5.67 13.14
N LEU A 48 -17.86 -5.97 12.80
CA LEU A 48 -17.28 -7.32 12.93
C LEU A 48 -16.32 -7.50 14.13
N ALA A 49 -16.25 -6.52 15.04
CA ALA A 49 -15.45 -6.57 16.28
C ALA A 49 -13.93 -6.83 16.11
N ILE A 50 -13.41 -6.69 14.89
CA ILE A 50 -11.99 -6.82 14.57
C ILE A 50 -11.50 -5.42 14.19
N HIS A 51 -11.01 -4.65 15.18
CA HIS A 51 -10.32 -3.38 14.93
C HIS A 51 -8.93 -3.65 14.33
N VAL A 52 -8.87 -3.99 13.04
CA VAL A 52 -7.62 -4.23 12.31
C VAL A 52 -7.50 -3.21 11.19
N SER A 53 -6.27 -2.76 10.89
CA SER A 53 -6.01 -1.80 9.82
C SER A 53 -6.47 -2.34 8.47
N GLY A 54 -7.47 -1.69 7.85
CA GLY A 54 -7.93 -2.04 6.52
C GLY A 54 -6.84 -1.93 5.45
N VAL A 55 -5.92 -0.97 5.61
CA VAL A 55 -4.76 -0.79 4.71
C VAL A 55 -3.80 -1.98 4.80
N LEU A 56 -3.52 -2.48 6.00
CA LEU A 56 -2.65 -3.65 6.15
C LEU A 56 -3.30 -4.91 5.56
N ALA A 57 -4.61 -5.06 5.74
CA ALA A 57 -5.37 -6.18 5.18
C ALA A 57 -5.34 -6.19 3.64
N THR A 58 -5.46 -5.04 2.99
CA THR A 58 -5.33 -4.95 1.52
C THR A 58 -3.91 -5.20 1.03
N VAL A 59 -2.88 -4.79 1.77
CA VAL A 59 -1.48 -5.13 1.45
C VAL A 59 -1.26 -6.64 1.51
N VAL A 60 -1.76 -7.31 2.55
CA VAL A 60 -1.65 -8.77 2.68
C VAL A 60 -2.41 -9.49 1.56
N LEU A 61 -3.60 -9.00 1.18
CA LEU A 61 -4.32 -9.50 0.00
C LEU A 61 -3.48 -9.34 -1.28
N GLY A 62 -2.84 -8.19 -1.48
CA GLY A 62 -1.95 -7.95 -2.61
C GLY A 62 -0.76 -8.91 -2.66
N LEU A 63 -0.12 -9.16 -1.51
CA LEU A 63 0.96 -10.16 -1.39
C LEU A 63 0.45 -11.58 -1.71
N PHE A 64 -0.76 -11.92 -1.27
CA PHE A 64 -1.39 -13.19 -1.60
C PHE A 64 -1.63 -13.29 -3.12
N LEU A 65 -2.26 -12.28 -3.74
CA LEU A 65 -2.46 -12.23 -5.19
C LEU A 65 -1.16 -12.36 -5.98
N SER A 66 -0.07 -11.72 -5.51
CA SER A 66 1.26 -11.87 -6.10
C SER A 66 1.79 -13.31 -6.05
N ARG A 67 1.55 -14.03 -4.94
CA ARG A 67 1.94 -15.43 -4.80
C ARG A 67 1.12 -16.38 -5.69
N PHE A 68 -0.16 -16.06 -5.91
CA PHE A 68 -1.08 -16.80 -6.77
C PHE A 68 -1.09 -16.31 -8.22
N ARG A 69 -0.11 -15.49 -8.62
CA ARG A 69 0.08 -15.03 -10.00
C ARG A 69 0.08 -16.16 -11.04
N ALA A 70 0.49 -17.37 -10.65
CA ALA A 70 0.44 -18.57 -11.52
C ALA A 70 -0.99 -19.01 -11.92
N TYR A 71 -2.03 -18.53 -11.25
CA TYR A 71 -3.45 -18.82 -11.55
C TYR A 71 -4.14 -17.69 -12.33
N VAL A 72 -3.50 -16.53 -12.44
CA VAL A 72 -3.94 -15.40 -13.26
C VAL A 72 -3.68 -15.75 -14.73
N SER A 73 -4.60 -15.38 -15.62
CA SER A 73 -4.42 -15.65 -17.05
C SER A 73 -3.16 -14.94 -17.55
N VAL A 74 -2.21 -15.68 -18.14
CA VAL A 74 -0.97 -15.10 -18.71
C VAL A 74 -1.27 -13.98 -19.72
N LYS A 75 -2.43 -14.03 -20.38
CA LYS A 75 -2.90 -12.99 -21.31
C LYS A 75 -3.38 -11.70 -20.63
N ALA A 76 -3.70 -11.75 -19.35
CA ALA A 76 -4.22 -10.61 -18.57
C ALA A 76 -3.15 -9.95 -17.68
N GLU A 77 -1.96 -10.54 -17.54
CA GLU A 77 -0.91 -9.99 -16.66
C GLU A 77 -0.43 -8.60 -17.11
N GLU A 78 -0.14 -8.44 -18.39
CA GLU A 78 0.36 -7.17 -18.95
C GLU A 78 -0.67 -6.03 -18.82
N PRO A 79 -1.95 -6.19 -19.22
CA PRO A 79 -2.96 -5.16 -18.99
C PRO A 79 -3.27 -4.94 -17.52
N LEU A 80 -3.16 -5.96 -16.65
CA LEU A 80 -3.32 -5.81 -15.21
C LEU A 80 -2.20 -4.95 -14.61
N HIS A 81 -0.94 -5.22 -14.97
CA HIS A 81 0.19 -4.44 -14.51
C HIS A 81 0.12 -3.00 -14.98
N ALA A 82 -0.14 -2.77 -16.28
CA ALA A 82 -0.30 -1.44 -16.85
C ALA A 82 -1.47 -0.67 -16.21
N PHE A 83 -2.57 -1.35 -15.89
CA PHE A 83 -3.69 -0.75 -15.17
C PHE A 83 -3.28 -0.26 -13.78
N TRP A 84 -2.64 -1.13 -12.97
CA TRP A 84 -2.21 -0.76 -11.62
C TRP A 84 -1.10 0.29 -11.61
N GLU A 85 -0.21 0.28 -12.60
CA GLU A 85 0.79 1.34 -12.82
C GLU A 85 0.11 2.69 -13.11
N THR A 86 -0.88 2.70 -14.01
CA THR A 86 -1.67 3.91 -14.33
C THR A 86 -2.41 4.44 -13.10
N VAL A 87 -3.03 3.55 -12.32
CA VAL A 87 -3.74 3.91 -11.08
C VAL A 87 -2.77 4.46 -10.05
N SER A 88 -1.60 3.85 -9.86
CA SER A 88 -0.57 4.34 -8.94
C SER A 88 -0.07 5.71 -9.35
N TYR A 89 0.21 5.93 -10.64
CA TYR A 89 0.60 7.22 -11.17
C TYR A 89 -0.47 8.30 -10.93
N LEU A 90 -1.74 7.97 -11.18
CA LEU A 90 -2.85 8.89 -10.96
C LEU A 90 -2.99 9.26 -9.47
N ILE A 91 -2.96 8.27 -8.57
CA ILE A 91 -3.08 8.49 -7.13
C ILE A 91 -1.90 9.32 -6.61
N ASN A 92 -0.68 9.01 -7.03
CA ASN A 92 0.50 9.77 -6.64
C ASN A 92 0.38 11.23 -7.09
N THR A 93 -0.03 11.47 -8.33
CA THR A 93 -0.29 12.81 -8.86
C THR A 93 -1.36 13.54 -8.05
N LEU A 94 -2.46 12.86 -7.69
CA LEU A 94 -3.54 13.43 -6.88
C LEU A 94 -3.07 13.78 -5.46
N ILE A 95 -2.29 12.91 -4.81
CA ILE A 95 -1.73 13.17 -3.47
C ILE A 95 -0.80 14.39 -3.50
N PHE A 96 0.10 14.48 -4.50
CA PHE A 96 0.98 15.64 -4.65
C PHE A 96 0.20 16.91 -4.98
N PHE A 97 -0.83 16.81 -5.82
CA PHE A 97 -1.67 17.95 -6.16
C PHE A 97 -2.45 18.48 -4.96
N ILE A 98 -3.11 17.59 -4.20
CA ILE A 98 -3.90 17.95 -3.02
C ILE A 98 -2.98 18.49 -1.91
N SER A 99 -1.86 17.82 -1.63
CA SER A 99 -0.88 18.31 -0.65
C SER A 99 -0.30 19.67 -1.04
N GLY A 100 -0.02 19.90 -2.33
CA GLY A 100 0.39 21.19 -2.85
C GLY A 100 -0.64 22.29 -2.61
N ILE A 101 -1.92 22.02 -2.85
CA ILE A 101 -3.02 22.96 -2.56
C ILE A 101 -3.12 23.24 -1.05
N LEU A 102 -3.05 22.20 -0.20
CA LEU A 102 -3.11 22.35 1.25
C LEU A 102 -1.97 23.22 1.79
N VAL A 103 -0.77 23.09 1.23
CA VAL A 103 0.37 23.95 1.59
C VAL A 103 0.17 25.38 1.07
N ALA A 104 -0.28 25.55 -0.17
CA ALA A 104 -0.56 26.87 -0.74
C ALA A 104 -1.64 27.62 0.06
N GLU A 105 -2.74 26.96 0.42
CA GLU A 105 -3.80 27.53 1.24
C GLU A 105 -3.27 28.01 2.60
N LYS A 106 -2.44 27.20 3.26
CA LYS A 106 -1.81 27.58 4.54
C LYS A 106 -0.89 28.79 4.41
N LEU A 107 -0.16 28.93 3.29
CA LEU A 107 0.72 30.07 3.03
C LEU A 107 -0.05 31.36 2.68
N PHE A 108 -1.10 31.27 1.87
CA PHE A 108 -1.84 32.45 1.39
C PHE A 108 -2.93 32.93 2.34
N SER A 109 -3.54 32.06 3.14
CA SER A 109 -4.59 32.43 4.10
C SER A 109 -4.08 33.24 5.30
N GLY A 110 -2.77 33.47 5.40
CA GLY A 110 -2.16 34.43 6.34
C GLY A 110 -2.39 34.14 7.82
N SER A 111 -2.94 32.97 8.16
CA SER A 111 -3.29 32.58 9.53
C SER A 111 -2.07 32.12 10.35
N GLU A 112 -0.94 31.82 9.71
CA GLU A 112 0.31 31.46 10.38
C GLU A 112 1.45 32.31 9.82
N HIS A 113 1.96 33.23 10.64
CA HIS A 113 3.28 33.79 10.41
C HIS A 113 4.27 32.65 10.62
N ILE A 114 4.95 32.20 9.56
CA ILE A 114 6.00 31.18 9.64
C ILE A 114 7.04 31.67 10.65
N HIS A 115 6.99 31.13 11.86
CA HIS A 115 7.93 31.49 12.91
C HIS A 115 9.16 30.60 12.76
N LEU A 116 10.32 31.09 13.22
CA LEU A 116 11.54 30.27 13.34
C LEU A 116 11.30 28.99 14.18
N ALA A 117 10.25 28.96 15.01
CA ALA A 117 9.81 27.79 15.76
C ALA A 117 9.28 26.64 14.87
N ASP A 118 8.60 26.94 13.75
CA ASP A 118 8.07 25.92 12.82
C ASP A 118 9.21 25.24 12.06
N ALA A 119 10.25 25.99 11.72
CA ALA A 119 11.50 25.44 11.18
C ALA A 119 12.18 24.51 12.20
N GLY A 120 12.14 24.86 13.48
CA GLY A 120 12.59 23.98 14.57
C GLY A 120 11.80 22.68 14.65
N TRP A 121 10.47 22.75 14.51
CA TRP A 121 9.60 21.57 14.47
C TRP A 121 9.86 20.68 13.26
N LEU A 122 10.14 21.28 12.09
CA LEU A 122 10.47 20.55 10.86
C LEU A 122 11.80 19.79 10.99
N ILE A 123 12.83 20.43 11.54
CA ILE A 123 14.14 19.80 11.80
C ILE A 123 13.98 18.69 12.84
N LEU A 124 13.24 18.93 13.92
CA LEU A 124 13.01 17.94 14.96
C LEU A 124 12.27 16.71 14.40
N LEU A 125 11.21 16.93 13.61
CA LEU A 125 10.46 15.86 12.96
C LEU A 125 11.33 15.08 11.98
N TYR A 126 12.16 15.76 11.19
CA TYR A 126 13.11 15.12 10.28
C TYR A 126 14.09 14.20 11.02
N VAL A 127 14.70 14.70 12.10
CA VAL A 127 15.64 13.91 12.93
C VAL A 127 14.91 12.74 13.60
N LEU A 128 13.71 12.96 14.14
CA LEU A 128 12.90 11.92 14.77
C LEU A 128 12.55 10.81 13.78
N LEU A 129 12.12 11.15 12.56
CA LEU A 129 11.84 10.17 11.51
C LEU A 129 13.07 9.34 11.15
N HIS A 130 14.24 9.98 11.05
CA HIS A 130 15.50 9.28 10.76
C HIS A 130 15.90 8.32 11.89
N ILE A 131 15.69 8.72 13.15
CA ILE A 131 15.92 7.88 14.33
C ILE A 131 14.98 6.68 14.31
N VAL A 132 13.66 6.90 14.14
CA VAL A 132 12.67 5.82 14.09
C VAL A 132 13.00 4.83 12.97
N ARG A 133 13.35 5.33 11.77
CA ARG A 133 13.76 4.49 10.63
C ARG A 133 15.00 3.65 10.92
N THR A 134 16.00 4.24 11.56
CA THR A 134 17.23 3.51 11.94
C THR A 134 16.91 2.46 13.00
N LEU A 135 16.07 2.80 13.98
CA LEU A 135 15.67 1.88 15.04
C LEU A 135 14.85 0.70 14.50
N THR A 136 13.88 0.93 13.60
CA THR A 136 13.08 -0.15 13.01
C THR A 136 13.96 -1.09 12.19
N LEU A 137 14.92 -0.57 11.42
CA LEU A 137 15.87 -1.39 10.67
C LEU A 137 16.82 -2.17 11.59
N LEU A 138 17.28 -1.59 12.69
CA LEU A 138 18.10 -2.29 13.68
C LEU A 138 17.33 -3.43 14.35
N ILE A 139 16.07 -3.21 14.75
CA ILE A 139 15.21 -4.24 15.35
C ILE A 139 14.88 -5.35 14.34
N LEU A 140 14.68 -5.01 13.08
CA LEU A 140 14.34 -5.98 12.02
C LEU A 140 15.60 -6.69 11.45
N SER A 141 16.78 -6.10 11.59
CA SER A 141 18.06 -6.69 11.13
C SER A 141 18.33 -8.11 11.62
N PRO A 142 18.13 -8.49 12.91
CA PRO A 142 18.29 -9.88 13.33
C PRO A 142 17.29 -10.82 12.64
N LEU A 143 16.05 -10.37 12.44
CA LEU A 143 15.03 -11.17 11.74
C LEU A 143 15.44 -11.43 10.27
N LEU A 144 15.93 -10.40 9.57
CA LEU A 144 16.41 -10.54 8.19
C LEU A 144 17.64 -11.46 8.09
N TYR A 145 18.52 -11.42 9.09
CA TYR A 145 19.66 -12.32 9.15
C TYR A 145 19.23 -13.78 9.30
N TYR A 146 18.25 -14.08 10.16
CA TYR A 146 17.70 -15.43 10.33
C TYR A 146 16.96 -15.96 9.10
N MET A 147 16.37 -15.08 8.28
CA MET A 147 15.74 -15.46 7.01
C MET A 147 16.74 -15.73 5.87
N GLY A 148 18.06 -15.66 6.15
CA GLY A 148 19.12 -16.02 5.21
C GLY A 148 19.47 -14.93 4.20
N TYR A 149 19.02 -13.69 4.40
CA TYR A 149 19.19 -12.59 3.44
C TYR A 149 20.58 -11.92 3.45
N GLY A 150 21.55 -12.44 4.21
CA GLY A 150 22.93 -11.94 4.21
C GLY A 150 23.04 -10.45 4.55
N PHE A 151 22.25 -9.98 5.52
CA PHE A 151 22.16 -8.55 5.86
C PHE A 151 23.45 -8.05 6.53
N ASP A 152 24.28 -7.33 5.78
CA ASP A 152 25.49 -6.67 6.28
C ASP A 152 25.19 -5.23 6.75
N TRP A 153 26.01 -4.70 7.66
CA TRP A 153 25.86 -3.33 8.19
C TRP A 153 25.88 -2.27 7.08
N LYS A 154 26.63 -2.54 6.00
CA LYS A 154 26.69 -1.68 4.80
C LYS A 154 25.34 -1.60 4.09
N SER A 155 24.64 -2.73 3.93
CA SER A 155 23.29 -2.76 3.36
C SER A 155 22.29 -2.07 4.28
N GLY A 156 22.45 -2.20 5.60
CA GLY A 156 21.67 -1.46 6.59
C GLY A 156 21.78 0.05 6.41
N CYS A 157 23.00 0.58 6.27
CA CYS A 157 23.20 2.00 5.98
C CYS A 157 22.58 2.42 4.65
N VAL A 158 22.75 1.64 3.58
CA VAL A 158 22.11 1.95 2.28
C VAL A 158 20.59 1.96 2.39
N VAL A 159 19.96 1.07 3.17
CA VAL A 159 18.50 1.07 3.34
C VAL A 159 18.03 2.25 4.18
N VAL A 160 18.79 2.70 5.17
CA VAL A 160 18.49 3.93 5.94
C VAL A 160 18.47 5.14 5.00
N TYR A 161 19.51 5.27 4.16
CA TYR A 161 19.67 6.41 3.25
C TYR A 161 18.97 6.27 1.89
N GLY A 162 18.53 5.08 1.48
CA GLY A 162 17.95 4.83 0.16
C GLY A 162 16.45 5.14 0.06
N GLY A 163 15.70 5.07 1.17
CA GLY A 163 14.26 5.33 1.14
C GLY A 163 13.85 6.79 1.02
N ILE A 164 14.80 7.69 0.75
CA ILE A 164 14.54 9.08 0.38
C ILE A 164 14.52 9.29 -1.15
N GLU A 165 14.97 8.32 -1.95
CA GLU A 165 15.07 8.45 -3.42
C GLU A 165 13.97 7.70 -4.21
N GLU A 166 13.33 6.68 -3.64
CA GLU A 166 12.38 5.79 -4.35
C GLU A 166 11.02 6.43 -4.70
N SER A 167 10.83 7.72 -4.38
CA SER A 167 9.60 8.46 -4.72
C SER A 167 9.62 9.05 -6.14
N ILE A 168 10.69 8.89 -6.92
CA ILE A 168 10.85 9.58 -8.23
C ILE A 168 11.29 8.62 -9.36
N ARG A 169 10.78 7.40 -9.42
CA ARG A 169 10.87 6.60 -10.64
C ARG A 169 9.58 5.86 -10.94
#